data_AF-A0A8J6BI32-F1
#
_entry.id   AF-A0A8J6BI32-F1
#
_cell.length_a   1.000
_cell.length_b   1.000
_cell.length_c   1.000
_cell.angle_alpha   90.00
_cell.angle_beta   90.00
_cell.angle_gamma   90.00
#
_symmetry.space_group_name_H-M   'P 1'
#
loop_
_entity.id
_entity.type
_entity.pdbx_description
1 polymer ?
#
loop_
_entity_poly.entity_id
_entity_poly.type
_entity_poly.pdbx_seq_one_letter_code
_entity_poly.pdbx_strand_id
1 'polypeptide(L)'
;MKLLIVLALLPLCRSAVLPLPQPSRVVNCDDAEAHEAANAAVQYMNSNRKTGYKFALNRIEDIFVHGLAPVEVFTVELDLLETKCPSLSPTPIEQCPVRPVVERAVEGDCDIKLKKDNGTFTVIGIRCKSELDSVENMLKFCPNCQLAPLNDTQVVHAVDVSLHKFNTGNNTAFYLLHEIGRGKIQSGISNSVDVEFVIAASNCSIDDANSGAACVENSGAGAHFGACSGSVVKNQGAADEDVVVQCAVYETQPGNVEQAVVPHVPLAPPQTNVVKSHFHHNLHYSSLGPLSSESNSAEQLAAQGSHAVKRSLTGQSVPPSAPRLHLCPGRKIHY
;
A
#
# COMPACT_ATOMS: atom_id res chain seq x y z
N MET A 1 80.05 -20.10 -8.26
CA MET A 1 79.18 -19.79 -9.41
C MET A 1 77.77 -20.24 -9.06
N LYS A 2 76.91 -19.34 -8.58
CA LYS A 2 75.52 -19.64 -8.20
C LYS A 2 74.59 -19.25 -9.35
N LEU A 3 73.87 -20.23 -9.87
CA LEU A 3 72.90 -20.11 -10.95
C LEU A 3 71.62 -19.45 -10.40
N LEU A 4 71.24 -18.29 -10.90
CA LEU A 4 69.97 -17.63 -10.58
C LEU A 4 69.01 -17.81 -11.76
N ILE A 5 68.01 -18.67 -11.54
CA ILE A 5 66.88 -18.91 -12.43
C ILE A 5 65.89 -17.77 -12.22
N VAL A 6 65.66 -16.94 -13.25
CA VAL A 6 64.61 -15.91 -13.22
C VAL A 6 63.31 -16.55 -13.69
N LEU A 7 62.40 -16.80 -12.75
CA LEU A 7 61.03 -17.25 -13.01
C LEU A 7 60.20 -16.06 -13.51
N ALA A 8 59.87 -16.03 -14.80
CA ALA A 8 58.92 -15.06 -15.36
C ALA A 8 57.49 -15.47 -14.96
N LEU A 9 56.93 -14.81 -13.95
CA LEU A 9 55.52 -14.90 -13.59
C LEU A 9 54.71 -13.96 -14.51
N LEU A 10 54.08 -14.53 -15.54
CA LEU A 10 53.04 -13.84 -16.31
C LEU A 10 51.76 -13.75 -15.46
N PRO A 11 51.17 -12.56 -15.24
CA PRO A 11 49.87 -12.47 -14.60
C PRO A 11 48.81 -12.97 -15.59
N LEU A 12 48.12 -14.06 -15.21
CA LEU A 12 46.91 -14.51 -15.90
C LEU A 12 45.82 -13.47 -15.64
N CYS A 13 45.76 -12.44 -16.49
CA CYS A 13 44.67 -11.49 -16.51
C CYS A 13 43.42 -12.26 -16.94
N ARG A 14 42.66 -12.78 -15.97
CA ARG A 14 41.28 -13.21 -16.22
C ARG A 14 40.52 -11.95 -16.55
N SER A 15 40.30 -11.70 -17.84
CA SER A 15 39.35 -10.70 -18.30
C SER A 15 38.03 -10.96 -17.58
N ALA A 16 37.63 -10.05 -16.69
CA ALA A 16 36.27 -10.02 -16.20
C ALA A 16 35.41 -9.80 -17.45
N VAL A 17 34.70 -10.84 -17.88
CA VAL A 17 33.68 -10.70 -18.91
C VAL A 17 32.64 -9.79 -18.29
N LEU A 18 32.64 -8.52 -18.69
CA LEU A 18 31.53 -7.62 -18.38
C LEU A 18 30.27 -8.28 -18.93
N PRO A 19 29.23 -8.50 -18.11
CA PRO A 19 27.98 -9.05 -18.62
C PRO A 19 27.49 -8.15 -19.76
N LEU A 20 27.24 -8.78 -20.92
CA LEU A 20 26.63 -8.11 -22.07
C LEU A 20 25.36 -7.38 -21.60
N PRO A 21 25.09 -6.16 -22.09
CA PRO A 21 23.82 -5.48 -21.81
C PRO A 21 22.68 -6.42 -22.19
N GLN A 22 21.83 -6.75 -21.22
CA GLN A 22 20.64 -7.54 -21.52
C GLN A 22 19.79 -6.74 -22.52
N PRO A 23 19.21 -7.41 -23.54
CA PRO A 23 18.33 -6.72 -24.46
C PRO A 23 17.18 -6.08 -23.66
N SER A 24 16.94 -4.81 -23.91
CA SER A 24 15.87 -4.03 -23.28
C SER A 24 15.07 -3.33 -24.38
N ARG A 25 13.78 -3.10 -24.10
CA ARG A 25 12.93 -2.28 -24.96
C ARG A 25 12.27 -1.17 -24.15
N VAL A 26 12.05 -0.06 -24.84
CA VAL A 26 11.39 1.12 -24.28
C VAL A 26 9.88 0.93 -24.39
N VAL A 27 9.17 1.19 -23.30
CA VAL A 27 7.70 1.21 -23.24
C VAL A 27 7.28 2.61 -22.79
N ASN A 28 6.20 3.13 -23.36
CA ASN A 28 5.65 4.40 -22.88
C ASN A 28 4.72 4.12 -21.69
N CYS A 29 4.89 4.87 -20.60
CA CYS A 29 4.06 4.82 -19.40
C CYS A 29 2.55 5.00 -19.68
N ASP A 30 2.15 5.65 -20.78
CA ASP A 30 0.74 5.79 -21.19
C ASP A 30 0.24 4.65 -22.12
N ASP A 31 1.09 3.68 -22.48
CA ASP A 31 0.70 2.56 -23.35
C ASP A 31 -0.18 1.54 -22.60
N ALA A 32 -1.03 0.85 -23.34
CA ALA A 32 -1.92 -0.17 -22.78
C ALA A 32 -1.17 -1.27 -22.02
N GLU A 33 -0.01 -1.70 -22.52
CA GLU A 33 0.82 -2.72 -21.85
C GLU A 33 1.38 -2.24 -20.51
N ALA A 34 1.74 -0.95 -20.40
CA ALA A 34 2.20 -0.37 -19.14
C ALA A 34 1.06 -0.35 -18.10
N HIS A 35 -0.15 0.04 -18.53
CA HIS A 35 -1.33 0.02 -17.68
C HIS A 35 -1.76 -1.41 -17.28
N GLU A 36 -1.61 -2.41 -18.15
CA GLU A 36 -1.84 -3.81 -17.81
C GLU A 36 -0.87 -4.30 -16.72
N ALA A 37 0.42 -3.97 -16.86
CA ALA A 37 1.44 -4.30 -15.85
C ALA A 37 1.14 -3.60 -14.50
N ALA A 38 0.79 -2.31 -14.54
CA ALA A 38 0.43 -1.54 -13.35
C ALA A 38 -0.82 -2.10 -12.66
N ASN A 39 -1.86 -2.46 -13.43
CA ASN A 39 -3.08 -3.07 -12.88
C ASN A 39 -2.79 -4.41 -12.22
N ALA A 40 -1.97 -5.28 -12.84
CA ALA A 40 -1.55 -6.54 -12.23
C ALA A 40 -0.79 -6.33 -10.91
N ALA A 41 0.10 -5.32 -10.85
CA ALA A 41 0.82 -4.95 -9.64
C ALA A 41 -0.13 -4.48 -8.52
N VAL A 42 -1.03 -3.55 -8.82
CA VAL A 42 -2.01 -2.99 -7.85
C VAL A 42 -2.96 -4.07 -7.35
N GLN A 43 -3.46 -4.94 -8.23
CA GLN A 43 -4.31 -6.07 -7.85
C GLN A 43 -3.58 -7.05 -6.93
N TYR A 44 -2.35 -7.42 -7.26
CA TYR A 44 -1.53 -8.30 -6.42
C TYR A 44 -1.32 -7.69 -5.03
N MET A 45 -0.91 -6.43 -4.96
CA MET A 45 -0.64 -5.75 -3.70
C MET A 45 -1.88 -5.65 -2.82
N ASN A 46 -3.02 -5.21 -3.38
CA ASN A 46 -4.28 -5.10 -2.64
C ASN A 46 -4.84 -6.46 -2.20
N SER A 47 -4.57 -7.54 -2.92
CA SER A 47 -5.02 -8.90 -2.56
C SER A 47 -4.18 -9.52 -1.43
N ASN A 48 -2.89 -9.17 -1.37
CA ASN A 48 -1.94 -9.73 -0.41
C ASN A 48 -1.85 -8.93 0.90
N ARG A 49 -2.33 -7.68 0.90
CA ARG A 49 -2.37 -6.86 2.10
C ARG A 49 -3.63 -7.16 2.93
N LYS A 50 -3.47 -7.30 4.24
CA LYS A 50 -4.57 -7.66 5.17
C LYS A 50 -4.91 -6.57 6.19
N THR A 51 -4.20 -5.44 6.16
CA THR A 51 -4.31 -4.35 7.15
C THR A 51 -4.32 -2.99 6.47
N GLY A 52 -4.97 -2.00 7.06
CA GLY A 52 -5.11 -0.65 6.49
C GLY A 52 -5.98 -0.62 5.25
N TYR A 53 -5.70 0.30 4.32
CA TYR A 53 -6.57 0.59 3.17
C TYR A 53 -6.02 0.08 1.84
N LYS A 54 -6.90 -0.11 0.86
CA LYS A 54 -6.51 -0.40 -0.53
C LYS A 54 -5.93 0.84 -1.18
N PHE A 55 -5.08 0.64 -2.19
CA PHE A 55 -4.45 1.71 -2.95
C PHE A 55 -4.85 1.64 -4.42
N ALA A 56 -5.12 2.81 -5.00
CA ALA A 56 -5.39 2.98 -6.42
C ALA A 56 -4.13 3.49 -7.14
N LEU A 57 -3.99 3.14 -8.41
CA LEU A 57 -2.96 3.71 -9.28
C LEU A 57 -3.21 5.21 -9.46
N ASN A 58 -2.17 6.02 -9.26
CA ASN A 58 -2.19 7.44 -9.58
C ASN A 58 -1.37 7.77 -10.82
N ARG A 59 -0.19 7.16 -10.93
CA ARG A 59 0.74 7.41 -12.03
C ARG A 59 1.73 6.27 -12.17
N ILE A 60 2.16 6.04 -13.40
CA ILE A 60 3.32 5.20 -13.69
C ILE A 60 4.48 6.18 -13.86
N GLU A 61 5.41 6.20 -12.91
CA GLU A 61 6.53 7.13 -12.90
C GLU A 61 7.63 6.67 -13.85
N ASP A 62 7.93 5.36 -13.85
CA ASP A 62 8.92 4.78 -14.75
C ASP A 62 8.58 3.32 -15.10
N ILE A 63 9.07 2.86 -16.25
CA ILE A 63 8.92 1.48 -16.71
C ILE A 63 10.10 1.02 -17.57
N PHE A 64 10.73 -0.07 -17.14
CA PHE A 64 11.83 -0.72 -17.85
C PHE A 64 11.53 -2.17 -18.14
N VAL A 65 11.73 -2.59 -19.39
CA VAL A 65 11.57 -3.98 -19.81
C VAL A 65 12.92 -4.60 -20.12
N HIS A 66 13.23 -5.69 -19.41
CA HIS A 66 14.41 -6.53 -19.62
C HIS A 66 14.03 -7.84 -20.31
N GLY A 67 14.91 -8.31 -21.19
CA GLY A 67 14.70 -9.53 -21.96
C GLY A 67 13.95 -9.29 -23.27
N LEU A 68 13.63 -10.38 -23.95
CA LEU A 68 12.84 -10.40 -25.17
C LEU A 68 11.76 -11.47 -25.02
N ALA A 69 10.66 -11.31 -25.75
CA ALA A 69 9.63 -12.32 -25.86
C ALA A 69 10.23 -13.72 -26.14
N PRO A 70 9.73 -14.79 -25.49
CA PRO A 70 8.45 -14.85 -24.78
C PRO A 70 8.52 -14.54 -23.27
N VAL A 71 9.71 -14.34 -22.69
CA VAL A 71 9.89 -14.09 -21.26
C VAL A 71 10.53 -12.72 -21.05
N GLU A 72 9.73 -11.78 -20.58
CA GLU A 72 10.14 -10.41 -20.31
C GLU A 72 10.00 -10.11 -18.80
N VAL A 73 10.87 -9.24 -18.28
CA VAL A 73 10.80 -8.76 -16.90
C VAL A 73 10.61 -7.26 -16.91
N PHE A 74 9.53 -6.80 -16.31
CA PHE A 74 9.15 -5.41 -16.16
C PHE A 74 9.58 -4.92 -14.78
N THR A 75 10.33 -3.84 -14.74
CA THR A 75 10.58 -3.05 -13.53
C THR A 75 9.74 -1.78 -13.66
N VAL A 76 8.80 -1.58 -12.73
CA VAL A 76 7.79 -0.51 -12.80
C VAL A 76 7.84 0.29 -11.49
N GLU A 77 7.86 1.61 -11.60
CA GLU A 77 7.72 2.54 -10.49
C GLU A 77 6.31 3.15 -10.54
N LEU A 78 5.55 3.00 -9.46
CA LEU A 78 4.16 3.42 -9.37
C LEU A 78 3.94 4.40 -8.23
N ASP A 79 3.30 5.53 -8.55
CA ASP A 79 2.65 6.37 -7.57
C ASP A 79 1.26 5.81 -7.29
N LEU A 80 0.98 5.56 -6.02
CA LEU A 80 -0.27 5.01 -5.53
C LEU A 80 -0.93 5.97 -4.53
N LEU A 81 -2.25 5.97 -4.52
CA LEU A 81 -3.04 6.74 -3.56
C LEU A 81 -3.92 5.82 -2.72
N GLU A 82 -3.89 6.04 -1.41
CA GLU A 82 -4.78 5.39 -0.47
C GLU A 82 -6.25 5.69 -0.79
N THR A 83 -7.09 4.67 -0.67
CA THR A 83 -8.55 4.77 -0.83
C THR A 83 -9.27 4.78 0.51
N LYS A 84 -10.58 4.99 0.50
CA LYS A 84 -11.42 4.83 1.70
C LYS A 84 -11.83 3.38 1.99
N CYS A 85 -11.48 2.43 1.11
CA CYS A 85 -11.78 1.02 1.33
C CYS A 85 -10.72 0.35 2.21
N PRO A 86 -11.10 -0.27 3.34
CA PRO A 86 -10.19 -1.16 4.07
C PRO A 86 -9.74 -2.34 3.19
N SER A 87 -8.56 -2.88 3.46
CA SER A 87 -7.96 -3.99 2.70
C SER A 87 -8.83 -5.24 2.70
N LEU A 88 -9.55 -5.47 3.81
CA LEU A 88 -10.48 -6.59 3.98
C LEU A 88 -11.85 -6.36 3.32
N SER A 89 -12.09 -5.18 2.74
CA SER A 89 -13.30 -4.92 1.96
C SER A 89 -13.33 -5.78 0.70
N PRO A 90 -14.44 -6.43 0.35
CA PRO A 90 -14.58 -7.13 -0.93
C PRO A 90 -14.73 -6.18 -2.11
N THR A 91 -14.95 -4.88 -1.89
CA THR A 91 -15.18 -3.89 -2.94
C THR A 91 -13.99 -3.84 -3.91
N PRO A 92 -14.22 -4.02 -5.23
CA PRO A 92 -13.17 -3.89 -6.24
C PRO A 92 -12.48 -2.52 -6.17
N ILE A 93 -11.19 -2.47 -6.50
CA ILE A 93 -10.40 -1.24 -6.37
C ILE A 93 -10.95 -0.09 -7.21
N GLU A 94 -11.56 -0.40 -8.34
CA GLU A 94 -12.18 0.55 -9.27
C GLU A 94 -13.41 1.25 -8.67
N GLN A 95 -14.00 0.66 -7.63
CA GLN A 95 -15.16 1.19 -6.91
C GLN A 95 -14.77 1.82 -5.57
N CYS A 96 -13.48 1.80 -5.22
CA CYS A 96 -12.97 2.37 -3.99
C CYS A 96 -12.59 3.84 -4.22
N PRO A 97 -13.28 4.79 -3.56
CA PRO A 97 -12.98 6.20 -3.75
C PRO A 97 -11.59 6.51 -3.19
N VAL A 98 -10.78 7.19 -4.00
CA VAL A 98 -9.47 7.72 -3.57
C VAL A 98 -9.69 8.73 -2.45
N ARG A 99 -8.87 8.63 -1.40
CA ARG A 99 -8.97 9.54 -0.28
C ARG A 99 -8.44 10.93 -0.69
N PRO A 100 -9.15 12.01 -0.37
CA PRO A 100 -8.65 13.36 -0.64
C PRO A 100 -7.41 13.69 0.19
N VAL A 101 -6.52 14.52 -0.36
CA VAL A 101 -5.30 14.99 0.34
C VAL A 101 -5.62 15.68 1.67
N VAL A 102 -6.73 16.43 1.75
CA VAL A 102 -7.20 17.10 2.98
C VAL A 102 -7.54 16.13 4.11
N GLU A 103 -7.81 14.86 3.80
CA GLU A 103 -8.04 13.80 4.78
C GLU A 103 -6.75 13.02 5.10
N ARG A 104 -5.57 13.56 4.75
CA ARG A 104 -4.25 12.92 4.93
C ARG A 104 -4.13 11.61 4.14
N ALA A 105 -4.58 11.59 2.89
CA ALA A 105 -4.37 10.44 2.01
C ALA A 105 -2.90 10.00 2.04
N VAL A 106 -2.66 8.70 2.25
CA VAL A 106 -1.31 8.14 2.18
C VAL A 106 -0.93 7.99 0.71
N GLU A 107 0.12 8.67 0.31
CA GLU A 107 0.74 8.50 -1.00
C GLU A 107 1.83 7.42 -0.87
N GLY A 108 1.85 6.50 -1.83
CA GLY A 108 2.77 5.36 -1.86
C GLY A 108 3.62 5.39 -3.11
N ASP A 109 4.93 5.29 -2.93
CA ASP A 109 5.90 5.09 -4.01
C ASP A 109 6.34 3.62 -3.98
N CYS A 110 6.10 2.90 -5.08
CA CYS A 110 6.32 1.46 -5.17
C CYS A 110 7.22 1.07 -6.35
N ASP A 111 8.28 0.32 -6.06
CA ASP A 111 9.10 -0.42 -7.02
C ASP A 111 8.56 -1.85 -7.18
N ILE A 112 8.14 -2.23 -8.38
CA ILE A 112 7.60 -3.56 -8.68
C ILE A 112 8.37 -4.24 -9.79
N LYS A 113 8.63 -5.54 -9.62
CA LYS A 113 9.12 -6.43 -10.66
C LYS A 113 8.04 -7.41 -11.06
N LEU A 114 7.70 -7.45 -12.34
CA LEU A 114 6.75 -8.40 -12.92
C LEU A 114 7.44 -9.25 -13.99
N LYS A 115 7.16 -10.55 -14.01
CA LYS A 115 7.49 -11.43 -15.12
C LYS A 115 6.29 -11.48 -16.06
N LYS A 116 6.48 -11.21 -17.34
CA LYS A 116 5.51 -11.47 -18.40
C LYS A 116 5.87 -12.80 -19.07
N ASP A 117 4.95 -13.76 -19.01
CA ASP A 117 5.10 -15.07 -19.62
C ASP A 117 3.83 -15.39 -20.42
N ASN A 118 3.97 -15.58 -21.73
CA ASN A 118 2.86 -15.82 -22.65
C ASN A 118 1.67 -14.83 -22.48
N GLY A 119 1.99 -13.54 -22.28
CA GLY A 119 0.99 -12.48 -22.11
C GLY A 119 0.45 -12.29 -20.70
N THR A 120 0.77 -13.18 -19.75
CA THR A 120 0.32 -13.07 -18.36
C THR A 120 1.40 -12.44 -17.48
N PHE A 121 1.02 -11.46 -16.65
CA PHE A 121 1.91 -10.83 -15.68
C PHE A 121 1.84 -11.54 -14.32
N THR A 122 3.00 -11.85 -13.76
CA THR A 122 3.15 -12.36 -12.40
C THR A 122 4.10 -11.46 -11.63
N VAL A 123 3.68 -10.95 -10.47
CA VAL A 123 4.54 -10.17 -9.59
C VAL A 123 5.59 -11.09 -8.96
N ILE A 124 6.86 -10.72 -9.11
CA ILE A 124 8.01 -11.47 -8.57
C ILE A 124 8.76 -10.69 -7.47
N GLY A 125 8.46 -9.39 -7.33
CA GLY A 125 8.96 -8.57 -6.23
C GLY A 125 8.23 -7.24 -6.16
N ILE A 126 8.04 -6.74 -4.95
CA ILE A 126 7.43 -5.43 -4.69
C ILE A 126 8.05 -4.82 -3.44
N ARG A 127 8.30 -3.51 -3.51
CA ARG A 127 8.78 -2.69 -2.41
C ARG A 127 8.06 -1.36 -2.48
N CYS A 128 7.36 -1.00 -1.41
CA CYS A 128 6.62 0.24 -1.31
C CYS A 128 7.03 1.00 -0.06
N LYS A 129 7.13 2.32 -0.19
CA LYS A 129 7.35 3.27 0.89
C LYS A 129 6.30 4.38 0.80
N SER A 130 5.96 5.01 1.92
CA SER A 130 5.17 6.24 1.90
C SER A 130 6.00 7.44 1.49
N GLU A 131 5.40 8.33 0.70
CA GLU A 131 6.01 9.63 0.42
C GLU A 131 5.86 10.56 1.64
N LEU A 132 7.00 10.87 2.26
CA LEU A 132 7.07 11.67 3.49
C LEU A 132 6.81 13.17 3.25
N ASP A 133 6.99 13.64 2.02
CA ASP A 133 6.86 15.06 1.65
C ASP A 133 5.42 15.61 1.78
N SER A 134 4.44 14.73 1.95
CA SER A 134 3.04 15.12 2.15
C SER A 134 2.77 15.70 3.54
N VAL A 135 3.55 15.37 4.58
CA VAL A 135 3.14 15.68 5.98
C VAL A 135 3.29 17.16 6.31
N GLU A 136 4.49 17.72 6.16
CA GLU A 136 4.80 19.10 6.52
C GLU A 136 4.14 20.11 5.58
N ASN A 137 4.09 19.81 4.28
CA ASN A 137 3.43 20.69 3.32
C ASN A 137 1.92 20.73 3.56
N MET A 138 1.27 19.60 3.88
CA MET A 138 -0.16 19.60 4.16
C MET A 138 -0.51 20.36 5.45
N LEU A 139 0.31 20.30 6.50
CA LEU A 139 0.05 21.05 7.74
C LEU A 139 0.12 22.58 7.53
N LYS A 140 0.87 23.06 6.54
CA LYS A 140 0.84 24.48 6.12
C LYS A 140 -0.52 24.89 5.54
N PHE A 141 -1.17 23.99 4.81
CA PHE A 141 -2.46 24.26 4.15
C PHE A 141 -3.67 23.89 5.03
N CYS A 142 -3.54 22.89 5.90
CA CYS A 142 -4.56 22.49 6.86
C CYS A 142 -3.94 22.14 8.23
N PRO A 143 -3.82 23.13 9.13
CA PRO A 143 -3.35 22.91 10.51
C PRO A 143 -4.24 21.97 11.33
N ASN A 144 -5.55 21.91 11.02
CA ASN A 144 -6.54 21.11 11.75
C ASN A 144 -6.76 19.70 11.17
N CYS A 145 -5.95 19.29 10.19
CA CYS A 145 -6.05 17.98 9.54
C CYS A 145 -5.09 16.94 10.15
N GLN A 146 -4.61 17.15 11.37
CA GLN A 146 -3.72 16.21 12.04
C GLN A 146 -4.48 14.94 12.45
N LEU A 147 -3.92 13.79 12.10
CA LEU A 147 -4.41 12.51 12.61
C LEU A 147 -3.84 12.26 14.01
N ALA A 148 -4.69 11.74 14.88
CA ALA A 148 -4.30 11.34 16.21
C ALA A 148 -3.60 9.98 16.17
N PRO A 149 -2.66 9.71 17.10
CA PRO A 149 -2.14 8.37 17.31
C PRO A 149 -3.29 7.37 17.56
N LEU A 150 -3.21 6.19 16.97
CA LEU A 150 -4.27 5.17 17.09
C LEU A 150 -4.42 4.62 18.52
N ASN A 151 -3.37 4.75 19.32
CA ASN A 151 -3.35 4.40 20.75
C ASN A 151 -3.67 5.59 21.66
N ASP A 152 -4.05 6.75 21.12
CA ASP A 152 -4.55 7.85 21.95
C ASP A 152 -5.81 7.40 22.68
N THR A 153 -5.86 7.66 23.99
CA THR A 153 -6.97 7.25 24.85
C THR A 153 -8.33 7.75 24.36
N GLN A 154 -8.40 8.92 23.73
CA GLN A 154 -9.64 9.47 23.18
C GLN A 154 -10.08 8.70 21.93
N VAL A 155 -9.13 8.29 21.08
CA VAL A 155 -9.40 7.46 19.90
C VAL A 155 -9.87 6.07 20.31
N VAL A 156 -9.17 5.44 21.26
CA VAL A 156 -9.55 4.12 21.77
C VAL A 156 -10.94 4.16 22.42
N HIS A 157 -11.21 5.17 23.24
CA HIS A 157 -12.54 5.38 23.84
C HIS A 157 -13.61 5.57 22.76
N ALA A 158 -13.35 6.41 21.76
CA ALA A 158 -14.31 6.66 20.69
C ALA A 158 -14.64 5.40 19.88
N VAL A 159 -13.64 4.55 19.60
CA VAL A 159 -13.85 3.23 18.97
C VAL A 159 -14.67 2.32 19.87
N ASP A 160 -14.35 2.24 21.16
CA ASP A 160 -15.03 1.36 22.11
C ASP A 160 -16.52 1.71 22.25
N VAL A 161 -16.85 2.99 22.50
CA VAL A 161 -18.25 3.42 22.63
C VAL A 161 -19.01 3.31 21.31
N SER A 162 -18.34 3.52 20.16
CA SER A 162 -18.95 3.35 18.84
C SER A 162 -19.25 1.88 18.55
N LEU A 163 -18.31 0.97 18.83
CA LEU A 163 -18.50 -0.47 18.68
C LEU A 163 -19.59 -0.98 19.61
N HIS A 164 -19.59 -0.54 20.88
CA HIS A 164 -20.64 -0.88 21.83
C HIS A 164 -22.00 -0.42 21.34
N LYS A 165 -22.13 0.83 20.88
CA LYS A 165 -23.38 1.34 20.30
C LYS A 165 -23.83 0.55 19.06
N PHE A 166 -22.90 0.12 18.22
CA PHE A 166 -23.23 -0.73 17.08
C PHE A 166 -23.76 -2.10 17.53
N ASN A 167 -23.09 -2.76 18.47
CA ASN A 167 -23.47 -4.08 18.99
C ASN A 167 -24.80 -4.09 19.76
N THR A 168 -25.24 -2.97 20.34
CA THR A 168 -26.58 -2.85 20.97
C THR A 168 -27.70 -2.60 19.97
N GLY A 169 -27.38 -2.41 18.69
CA GLY A 169 -28.34 -2.35 17.59
C GLY A 169 -28.93 -3.72 17.25
N ASN A 170 -29.70 -3.78 16.17
CA ASN A 170 -30.32 -5.02 15.70
C ASN A 170 -29.37 -5.85 14.82
N ASN A 171 -28.26 -6.29 15.41
CA ASN A 171 -27.25 -7.11 14.72
C ASN A 171 -27.52 -8.61 14.93
N THR A 172 -27.17 -9.43 13.94
CA THR A 172 -27.33 -10.89 14.00
C THR A 172 -26.16 -11.61 14.67
N ALA A 173 -25.03 -10.92 14.86
CA ALA A 173 -23.81 -11.42 15.46
C ALA A 173 -23.21 -10.36 16.38
N PHE A 174 -22.40 -10.80 17.34
CA PHE A 174 -21.57 -9.89 18.13
C PHE A 174 -20.26 -9.61 17.41
N TYR A 175 -19.87 -8.34 17.31
CA TYR A 175 -18.67 -7.92 16.61
C TYR A 175 -17.56 -7.50 17.57
N LEU A 176 -16.33 -7.87 17.21
CA LEU A 176 -15.11 -7.47 17.90
C LEU A 176 -14.37 -6.44 17.05
N LEU A 177 -13.57 -5.60 17.71
CA LEU A 177 -12.64 -4.71 17.04
C LEU A 177 -11.51 -5.54 16.41
N HIS A 178 -11.36 -5.44 15.10
CA HIS A 178 -10.27 -6.07 14.36
C HIS A 178 -9.07 -5.13 14.22
N GLU A 179 -9.31 -3.87 13.83
CA GLU A 179 -8.26 -2.90 13.55
C GLU A 179 -8.78 -1.46 13.69
N ILE A 180 -8.01 -0.56 14.30
CA ILE A 180 -8.28 0.88 14.25
C ILE A 180 -7.54 1.45 13.04
N GLY A 181 -8.26 2.01 12.07
CA GLY A 181 -7.68 2.53 10.84
C GLY A 181 -7.21 3.97 10.96
N ARG A 182 -8.06 4.86 11.49
CA ARG A 182 -7.75 6.30 11.65
C ARG A 182 -8.44 6.87 12.88
N GLY A 183 -7.81 7.89 13.47
CA GLY A 183 -8.40 8.74 14.50
C GLY A 183 -8.12 10.21 14.21
N LYS A 184 -9.09 11.08 14.45
CA LYS A 184 -8.95 12.53 14.35
C LYS A 184 -9.60 13.17 15.56
N ILE A 185 -8.80 13.92 16.33
CA ILE A 185 -9.28 14.68 17.48
C ILE A 185 -9.47 16.12 17.03
N GLN A 186 -10.68 16.64 17.16
CA GLN A 186 -11.01 18.02 16.84
C GLN A 186 -11.35 18.76 18.14
N SER A 187 -10.51 19.73 18.48
CA SER A 187 -10.72 20.61 19.63
C SER A 187 -11.26 21.95 19.16
N GLY A 188 -12.39 22.38 19.72
CA GLY A 188 -13.08 23.59 19.34
C GLY A 188 -14.16 23.97 20.35
N ILE A 189 -15.30 24.47 19.88
CA ILE A 189 -16.46 24.78 20.74
C ILE A 189 -17.05 23.49 21.34
N SER A 190 -17.12 22.43 20.53
CA SER A 190 -17.39 21.05 20.95
C SER A 190 -16.16 20.21 20.65
N ASN A 191 -15.73 19.38 21.61
CA ASN A 191 -14.66 18.42 21.36
C ASN A 191 -15.27 17.21 20.65
N SER A 192 -14.72 16.84 19.49
CA SER A 192 -15.13 15.64 18.78
C SER A 192 -13.96 14.73 18.46
N VAL A 193 -14.23 13.43 18.45
CA VAL A 193 -13.29 12.40 18.05
C VAL A 193 -13.92 11.58 16.95
N ASP A 194 -13.36 11.66 15.76
CA ASP A 194 -13.79 10.89 14.60
C ASP A 194 -12.85 9.70 14.40
N VAL A 195 -13.42 8.52 14.18
CA VAL A 195 -12.68 7.27 14.08
C VAL A 195 -13.14 6.44 12.88
N GLU A 196 -12.19 5.78 12.23
CA GLU A 196 -12.44 4.75 11.22
C GLU A 196 -11.82 3.45 11.72
N PHE A 197 -12.59 2.37 11.74
CA PHE A 197 -12.14 1.07 12.27
C PHE A 197 -12.81 -0.10 11.54
N VAL A 198 -12.16 -1.26 11.62
CA VAL A 198 -12.63 -2.53 11.06
C VAL A 198 -13.11 -3.41 12.21
N ILE A 199 -14.25 -4.05 12.00
CA ILE A 199 -14.85 -5.00 12.92
C ILE A 199 -14.82 -6.41 12.32
N ALA A 200 -14.78 -7.43 13.16
CA ALA A 200 -14.87 -8.82 12.78
C ALA A 200 -16.03 -9.50 13.54
N ALA A 201 -16.82 -10.32 12.84
CA ALA A 201 -17.84 -11.12 13.49
C ALA A 201 -17.18 -12.16 14.42
N SER A 202 -17.79 -12.37 15.58
CA SER A 202 -17.33 -13.36 16.55
C SER A 202 -18.16 -14.63 16.53
N ASN A 203 -17.72 -15.61 17.31
CA ASN A 203 -18.45 -16.85 17.58
C ASN A 203 -19.57 -16.69 18.63
N CYS A 204 -19.77 -15.48 19.18
CA CYS A 204 -20.79 -15.19 20.18
C CYS A 204 -22.07 -14.64 19.56
N SER A 205 -23.21 -14.99 20.17
CA SER A 205 -24.40 -14.16 20.08
C SER A 205 -24.26 -12.89 20.95
N ILE A 206 -25.16 -11.93 20.75
CA ILE A 206 -25.22 -10.73 21.61
C ILE A 206 -25.47 -11.12 23.07
N ASP A 207 -26.32 -12.11 23.32
CA ASP A 207 -26.64 -12.57 24.68
C ASP A 207 -25.47 -13.27 25.37
N ASP A 208 -24.67 -14.04 24.62
CA ASP A 208 -23.44 -14.66 25.15
C ASP A 208 -22.46 -13.59 25.61
N ALA A 209 -22.24 -12.56 24.78
CA ALA A 209 -21.35 -11.46 25.09
C ALA A 209 -21.82 -10.68 26.33
N ASN A 210 -23.12 -10.37 26.42
CA ASN A 210 -23.72 -9.69 27.57
C ASN A 210 -23.63 -10.52 28.86
N SER A 211 -23.58 -11.86 28.74
CA SER A 211 -23.41 -12.78 29.87
C SER A 211 -21.95 -12.96 30.31
N GLY A 212 -21.01 -12.26 29.67
CA GLY A 212 -19.57 -12.32 29.99
C GLY A 212 -18.84 -13.50 29.35
N ALA A 213 -19.37 -14.08 28.27
CA ALA A 213 -18.67 -15.11 27.51
C ALA A 213 -17.38 -14.56 26.88
N ALA A 214 -16.36 -15.40 26.75
CA ALA A 214 -15.13 -15.06 26.05
C ALA A 214 -15.34 -15.22 24.53
N CYS A 215 -15.58 -14.11 23.84
CA CYS A 215 -15.81 -14.08 22.39
C CYS A 215 -14.50 -14.00 21.60
N VAL A 216 -14.45 -14.72 20.47
CA VAL A 216 -13.27 -14.79 19.59
C VAL A 216 -13.69 -14.48 18.16
N GLU A 217 -12.82 -13.80 17.41
CA GLU A 217 -13.02 -13.52 15.99
C GLU A 217 -13.17 -14.80 15.18
N ASN A 218 -14.14 -14.83 14.26
CA ASN A 218 -14.29 -15.92 13.32
C ASN A 218 -13.11 -15.92 12.33
N SER A 219 -12.68 -17.13 11.93
CA SER A 219 -11.53 -17.33 11.05
C SER A 219 -11.88 -18.15 9.82
N GLY A 220 -11.09 -18.02 8.75
CA GLY A 220 -11.28 -18.77 7.51
C GLY A 220 -12.55 -18.40 6.77
N ALA A 221 -13.28 -19.38 6.25
CA ALA A 221 -14.50 -19.18 5.45
C ALA A 221 -15.66 -18.51 6.23
N GLY A 222 -15.61 -18.52 7.57
CA GLY A 222 -16.59 -17.83 8.42
C GLY A 222 -16.15 -16.43 8.87
N ALA A 223 -15.00 -15.93 8.40
CA ALA A 223 -14.53 -14.59 8.75
C ALA A 223 -15.36 -13.53 8.01
N HIS A 224 -16.15 -12.79 8.76
CA HIS A 224 -16.93 -11.66 8.25
C HIS A 224 -16.39 -10.37 8.84
N PHE A 225 -16.08 -9.42 7.99
CA PHE A 225 -15.57 -8.11 8.40
C PHE A 225 -16.59 -7.02 8.10
N GLY A 226 -16.43 -5.88 8.77
CA GLY A 226 -17.15 -4.66 8.44
C GLY A 226 -16.27 -3.44 8.61
N ALA A 227 -16.58 -2.37 7.89
CA ALA A 227 -15.96 -1.07 8.06
C ALA A 227 -16.90 -0.13 8.78
N CYS A 228 -16.39 0.60 9.77
CA CYS A 228 -17.16 1.53 10.59
C CYS A 228 -16.54 2.92 10.57
N SER A 229 -17.40 3.94 10.60
CA SER A 229 -17.07 5.32 10.90
C SER A 229 -17.84 5.75 12.14
N GLY A 230 -17.12 6.23 13.14
CA GLY A 230 -17.67 6.72 14.41
C GLY A 230 -17.33 8.19 14.63
N SER A 231 -18.23 8.93 15.28
CA SER A 231 -18.00 10.29 15.75
C SER A 231 -18.54 10.42 17.16
N VAL A 232 -17.69 10.83 18.10
CA VAL A 232 -18.04 11.05 19.50
C VAL A 232 -17.88 12.52 19.82
N VAL A 233 -18.98 13.17 20.21
CA VAL A 233 -19.02 14.61 20.51
C VAL A 233 -19.33 14.84 21.98
N LYS A 234 -18.45 15.58 22.65
CA LYS A 234 -18.64 16.03 24.02
C LYS A 234 -19.01 17.51 24.05
N ASN A 235 -20.28 17.77 24.31
CA ASN A 235 -20.80 19.14 24.44
C ASN A 235 -20.45 19.73 25.81
N GLN A 236 -20.07 21.00 25.85
CA GLN A 236 -19.75 21.67 27.11
C GLN A 236 -20.99 21.72 28.03
N GLY A 237 -20.86 21.17 29.24
CA GLY A 237 -21.94 21.13 30.23
C GLY A 237 -22.94 19.97 30.07
N ALA A 238 -22.78 19.11 29.06
CA ALA A 238 -23.53 17.85 28.98
C ALA A 238 -22.86 16.77 29.85
N ALA A 239 -23.68 15.96 30.52
CA ALA A 239 -23.20 14.79 31.27
C ALA A 239 -22.82 13.64 30.33
N ASP A 240 -23.58 13.47 29.26
CA ASP A 240 -23.42 12.37 28.30
C ASP A 240 -22.75 12.85 27.01
N GLU A 241 -22.09 11.91 26.34
CA GLU A 241 -21.46 12.09 25.04
C GLU A 241 -22.45 11.68 23.93
N ASP A 242 -22.48 12.43 22.84
CA ASP A 242 -23.25 12.05 21.65
C ASP A 242 -22.38 11.17 20.75
N VAL A 243 -22.87 9.99 20.41
CA VAL A 243 -22.12 8.97 19.65
C VAL A 243 -22.88 8.67 18.38
N VAL A 244 -22.27 8.90 17.21
CA VAL A 244 -22.82 8.49 15.91
C VAL A 244 -21.91 7.42 15.32
N VAL A 245 -22.47 6.29 14.93
CA VAL A 245 -21.71 5.20 14.30
C VAL A 245 -22.46 4.67 13.09
N GLN A 246 -21.74 4.46 12.00
CA GLN A 246 -22.23 3.80 10.80
C GLN A 246 -21.24 2.70 10.42
N CYS A 247 -21.75 1.47 10.29
CA CYS A 247 -20.96 0.33 9.83
C CYS A 247 -21.55 -0.27 8.55
N ALA A 248 -20.68 -0.79 7.70
CA ALA A 248 -21.01 -1.62 6.54
C ALA A 248 -20.36 -2.99 6.74
N VAL A 249 -21.18 -3.98 7.08
CA VAL A 249 -20.75 -5.39 7.22
C VAL A 249 -20.76 -6.05 5.84
N TYR A 250 -19.71 -6.79 5.53
CA TYR A 250 -19.56 -7.46 4.25
C TYR A 250 -20.22 -8.84 4.27
N GLU A 251 -21.10 -9.09 3.30
CA GLU A 251 -21.65 -10.41 3.05
C GLU A 251 -20.56 -11.36 2.52
N THR A 252 -20.63 -12.64 2.91
CA THR A 252 -19.83 -13.67 2.23
C THR A 252 -20.35 -13.85 0.82
N GLN A 253 -19.49 -13.63 -0.18
CA GLN A 253 -19.84 -14.05 -1.53
C GLN A 253 -19.93 -15.59 -1.56
N PRO A 254 -21.05 -16.17 -2.04
CA PRO A 254 -21.14 -17.60 -2.24
C PRO A 254 -20.38 -18.03 -3.52
N GLY A 255 -19.25 -18.73 -3.36
CA GLY A 255 -18.50 -19.44 -4.42
C GLY A 255 -17.01 -19.04 -4.48
N ASN A 256 -16.00 -19.91 -4.48
CA ASN A 256 -15.87 -21.33 -4.81
C ASN A 256 -15.24 -22.13 -3.66
N VAL A 257 -15.95 -23.17 -3.21
CA VAL A 257 -15.35 -24.26 -2.42
C VAL A 257 -14.74 -25.25 -3.41
N GLU A 258 -13.48 -25.06 -3.81
CA GLU A 258 -12.59 -26.19 -4.14
C GLU A 258 -11.12 -25.76 -4.22
N GLN A 259 -10.38 -25.94 -3.13
CA GLN A 259 -9.22 -26.84 -3.07
C GLN A 259 -8.61 -26.76 -1.68
N ALA A 260 -8.66 -27.89 -0.99
CA ALA A 260 -8.15 -28.08 0.36
C ALA A 260 -6.65 -27.76 0.43
N VAL A 261 -6.27 -26.87 1.35
CA VAL A 261 -4.91 -26.78 1.85
C VAL A 261 -4.85 -27.52 3.18
N VAL A 262 -3.90 -28.46 3.25
CA VAL A 262 -3.59 -29.39 4.33
C VAL A 262 -3.38 -28.66 5.67
N PRO A 263 -3.86 -29.21 6.81
CA PRO A 263 -3.76 -28.52 8.09
C PRO A 263 -2.33 -28.59 8.64
N HIS A 264 -1.67 -27.44 8.75
CA HIS A 264 -0.51 -27.28 9.64
C HIS A 264 -1.00 -26.95 11.04
N VAL A 265 -0.71 -27.84 11.98
CA VAL A 265 -0.97 -27.69 13.42
C VAL A 265 -0.17 -26.50 13.97
N PRO A 266 -0.79 -25.49 14.59
CA PRO A 266 -0.06 -24.51 15.38
C PRO A 266 0.06 -25.00 16.83
N LEU A 267 1.28 -25.32 17.26
CA LEU A 267 1.66 -25.36 18.67
C LEU A 267 2.11 -23.97 19.07
N ALA A 268 1.19 -23.14 19.60
CA ALA A 268 1.54 -21.98 20.41
C ALA A 268 0.36 -21.59 21.33
N PRO A 269 0.61 -21.22 22.61
CA PRO A 269 -0.44 -20.89 23.57
C PRO A 269 -1.12 -19.55 23.26
N PRO A 270 -2.32 -19.28 23.85
CA PRO A 270 -3.10 -18.08 23.55
C PRO A 270 -2.36 -16.82 23.98
N GLN A 271 -2.08 -15.93 23.02
CA GLN A 271 -1.55 -14.61 23.31
C GLN A 271 -2.70 -13.66 23.64
N THR A 272 -2.55 -12.98 24.77
CA THR A 272 -3.38 -11.88 25.26
C THR A 272 -3.61 -10.81 24.19
N ASN A 273 -4.82 -10.23 24.17
CA ASN A 273 -5.25 -9.12 23.32
C ASN A 273 -4.25 -7.95 23.37
N VAL A 274 -3.27 -7.97 22.49
CA VAL A 274 -2.45 -6.81 22.15
C VAL A 274 -3.04 -6.28 20.86
N VAL A 275 -3.70 -5.12 20.93
CA VAL A 275 -4.09 -4.33 19.75
C VAL A 275 -2.83 -4.18 18.90
N LYS A 276 -2.80 -4.82 17.73
CA LYS A 276 -1.71 -4.64 16.77
C LYS A 276 -1.82 -3.23 16.21
N SER A 277 -1.19 -2.27 16.89
CA SER A 277 -1.06 -0.90 16.42
C SER A 277 -0.08 -0.87 15.24
N HIS A 278 -0.55 -1.26 14.06
CA HIS A 278 0.15 -0.96 12.82
C HIS A 278 -0.11 0.51 12.48
N PHE A 279 0.94 1.28 12.21
CA PHE A 279 0.77 2.67 11.77
C PHE A 279 0.20 2.65 10.34
N HIS A 280 -1.10 2.89 10.18
CA HIS A 280 -1.76 2.90 8.86
C HIS A 280 -1.36 4.09 7.99
N HIS A 281 -0.68 5.09 8.56
CA HIS A 281 -0.23 6.30 7.85
C HIS A 281 1.14 6.14 7.19
N ASN A 282 1.72 4.93 7.24
CA ASN A 282 2.97 4.61 6.55
C ASN A 282 2.79 3.30 5.78
N LEU A 283 2.78 3.41 4.46
CA LEU A 283 2.91 2.28 3.56
C LEU A 283 4.37 1.81 3.62
N HIS A 284 4.62 0.76 4.36
CA HIS A 284 5.86 0.00 4.23
C HIS A 284 5.49 -1.45 3.92
N TYR A 285 5.67 -1.83 2.66
CA TYR A 285 5.31 -3.17 2.19
C TYR A 285 6.41 -3.72 1.30
N SER A 286 6.94 -4.88 1.67
CA SER A 286 7.95 -5.58 0.89
C SER A 286 7.54 -7.04 0.78
N SER A 287 7.47 -7.54 -0.46
CA SER A 287 7.31 -8.96 -0.74
C SER A 287 8.30 -9.33 -1.84
N LEU A 288 9.26 -10.16 -1.48
CA LEU A 288 10.29 -10.69 -2.37
C LEU A 288 9.88 -12.11 -2.72
N GLY A 289 9.63 -12.37 -4.01
CA GLY A 289 9.33 -13.72 -4.48
C GLY A 289 10.58 -14.63 -4.40
N PRO A 290 10.43 -15.96 -4.48
CA PRO A 290 11.56 -16.90 -4.43
C PRO A 290 12.59 -16.72 -5.57
N LEU A 291 12.31 -15.85 -6.55
CA LEU A 291 13.17 -15.54 -7.70
C LEU A 291 13.86 -14.17 -7.60
N SER A 292 13.59 -13.36 -6.56
CA SER A 292 14.22 -12.05 -6.43
C SER A 292 15.61 -12.17 -5.79
N SER A 293 16.66 -12.18 -6.61
CA SER A 293 18.01 -11.87 -6.15
C SER A 293 18.13 -10.36 -5.96
N GLU A 294 18.34 -9.92 -4.71
CA GLU A 294 18.73 -8.54 -4.43
C GLU A 294 20.16 -8.32 -4.96
N SER A 295 20.30 -7.65 -6.09
CA SER A 295 21.57 -7.03 -6.47
C SER A 295 21.51 -5.56 -6.08
N ASN A 296 22.02 -5.23 -4.90
CA ASN A 296 22.34 -3.87 -4.50
C ASN A 296 23.48 -3.37 -5.38
N SER A 297 23.18 -2.66 -6.47
CA SER A 297 24.19 -1.99 -7.30
C SER A 297 23.55 -0.86 -8.10
N ALA A 298 23.51 0.33 -7.49
CA ALA A 298 23.88 1.62 -8.11
C ALA A 298 23.36 2.82 -7.30
N GLU A 299 23.86 3.01 -6.08
CA GLU A 299 24.08 4.39 -5.60
C GLU A 299 25.45 4.82 -6.12
N GLN A 300 25.49 5.64 -7.17
CA GLN A 300 26.69 6.38 -7.52
C GLN A 300 26.32 7.78 -8.03
N LEU A 301 26.33 8.71 -7.07
CA LEU A 301 26.77 10.10 -7.18
C LEU A 301 27.02 10.62 -8.61
N ALA A 302 26.17 11.56 -9.06
CA ALA A 302 26.58 12.57 -10.02
C ALA A 302 26.34 13.96 -9.41
N ALA A 303 27.42 14.52 -8.89
CA ALA A 303 27.52 15.90 -8.47
C ALA A 303 27.46 16.86 -9.68
N GLN A 304 26.85 18.03 -9.43
CA GLN A 304 27.14 19.36 -9.99
C GLN A 304 27.75 19.46 -11.40
N GLY A 305 26.98 20.04 -12.32
CA GLY A 305 27.44 20.48 -13.64
C GLY A 305 26.85 21.84 -14.05
N SER A 306 27.56 22.90 -13.66
CA SER A 306 27.73 24.22 -14.29
C SER A 306 26.67 24.77 -15.27
N HIS A 307 26.18 25.98 -14.97
CA HIS A 307 25.57 26.90 -15.91
C HIS A 307 26.48 27.19 -17.12
N ALA A 308 26.05 26.80 -18.31
CA ALA A 308 26.66 27.24 -19.57
C ALA A 308 25.62 28.00 -20.42
N VAL A 309 25.78 29.32 -20.47
CA VAL A 309 25.12 30.22 -21.42
C VAL A 309 25.59 29.86 -22.83
N LYS A 310 24.68 29.45 -23.72
CA LYS A 310 24.96 29.32 -25.17
C LYS A 310 24.25 30.42 -25.94
N ARG A 311 25.07 31.25 -26.60
CA ARG A 311 24.69 32.28 -27.58
C ARG A 311 23.90 31.66 -28.74
N SER A 312 22.88 32.41 -29.15
CA SER A 312 22.09 32.21 -30.36
C SER A 312 22.93 32.47 -31.62
N LEU A 313 22.87 31.55 -32.59
CA LEU A 313 23.14 31.81 -34.00
C LEU A 313 22.10 31.05 -34.85
N THR A 314 21.63 31.75 -35.85
CA THR A 314 20.47 31.53 -36.73
C THR A 314 20.57 30.36 -37.70
N GLY A 315 19.45 29.67 -37.92
CA GLY A 315 18.95 29.33 -39.27
C GLY A 315 19.07 27.88 -39.75
N GLN A 316 17.97 27.11 -39.67
CA GLN A 316 17.34 26.38 -40.79
C GLN A 316 16.07 25.66 -40.31
N SER A 317 14.94 25.97 -40.96
CA SER A 317 13.62 25.39 -40.69
C SER A 317 13.49 24.01 -41.35
N VAL A 318 13.55 22.96 -40.53
CA VAL A 318 13.09 21.60 -40.84
C VAL A 318 11.60 21.52 -40.45
N PRO A 319 10.72 20.87 -41.23
CA PRO A 319 9.30 20.75 -40.90
C PRO A 319 9.10 20.08 -39.53
N PRO A 320 8.01 20.38 -38.79
CA PRO A 320 7.81 19.84 -37.45
C PRO A 320 7.62 18.33 -37.54
N SER A 321 8.67 17.58 -37.22
CA SER A 321 8.58 16.18 -36.83
C SER A 321 7.62 16.10 -35.64
N ALA A 322 6.58 15.26 -35.75
CA ALA A 322 5.57 15.05 -34.73
C ALA A 322 6.22 14.85 -33.34
N PRO A 323 5.83 15.59 -32.30
CA PRO A 323 6.41 15.40 -30.98
C PRO A 323 5.71 14.22 -30.31
N ARG A 324 6.34 13.04 -30.30
CA ARG A 324 6.01 11.99 -29.32
C ARG A 324 7.27 11.28 -28.86
N LEU A 325 7.88 11.85 -27.83
CA LEU A 325 8.66 11.08 -26.86
C LEU A 325 8.25 11.57 -25.46
N HIS A 326 7.03 11.24 -25.07
CA HIS A 326 6.72 11.08 -23.64
C HIS A 326 6.88 9.58 -23.41
N LEU A 327 7.98 9.20 -22.77
CA LEU A 327 8.27 7.79 -22.49
C LEU A 327 7.85 7.48 -21.07
N CYS A 328 8.18 8.36 -20.13
CA CYS A 328 7.65 8.41 -18.77
C CYS A 328 8.00 9.81 -18.22
N PRO A 329 7.42 10.24 -17.09
CA PRO A 329 6.29 9.63 -16.39
C PRO A 329 4.98 9.75 -17.16
N GLY A 330 4.03 8.84 -16.89
CA GLY A 330 2.71 8.79 -17.52
C GLY A 330 1.78 9.92 -17.07
N ARG A 331 0.54 9.91 -17.55
CA ARG A 331 -0.49 10.87 -17.09
C ARG A 331 -0.91 10.58 -15.64
N LYS A 332 -1.05 11.65 -14.85
CA LYS A 332 -1.62 11.58 -13.51
C LYS A 332 -3.13 11.33 -13.60
N ILE A 333 -3.63 10.39 -12.82
CA ILE A 333 -5.04 9.97 -12.83
C ILE A 333 -5.87 10.80 -11.83
N HIS A 334 -5.30 11.09 -10.66
CA HIS A 334 -5.97 11.82 -9.58
C HIS A 334 -5.23 13.12 -9.23
N TYR A 335 -5.96 14.18 -8.87
CA TYR A 335 -5.43 15.50 -8.53
C TYR A 335 -5.70 15.88 -7.08
#